data_AF-A0A1S8YSB2-F1
#
_entry.id   AF-A0A1S8YSB2-F1
#
_cell.length_a   1.000
_cell.length_b   1.000
_cell.length_c   1.000
_cell.angle_alpha   90.00
_cell.angle_beta   90.00
_cell.angle_gamma   90.00
#
_symmetry.space_group_name_H-M   'P 1'
#
loop_
_entity.id
_entity.type
_entity.pdbx_description
1 polymer ?
#
loop_
_entity_poly.entity_id
_entity_poly.type
_entity_poly.pdbx_seq_one_letter_code
_entity_poly.pdbx_strand_id
1 'polypeptide(L)'
;MKALYLTALAGVRRLLLPLLLCCGLAACDDHVNISVPVDVTQAGQSVSVDFDVIASGGYQFCLLFYTGEELEEMNRRFELYGRIYKPGVATPVALRLIKDGRIFMDKQFNAVGSQGTMSAHYNGVNINSAIRNIISPWLPAGHYSARLTVLEARPQFAGIETYFHVSNYDPKI
;
A
#
# COMPACT_ATOMS: atom_id res chain seq x y z
N MET A 1 30.08 12.24 68.26
CA MET A 1 28.95 12.56 69.15
C MET A 1 28.69 14.07 69.12
N LYS A 2 27.42 14.46 68.88
CA LYS A 2 26.78 15.81 68.97
C LYS A 2 27.27 16.87 67.96
N ALA A 3 26.55 17.13 66.86
CA ALA A 3 25.29 17.88 66.72
C ALA A 3 25.45 19.41 66.91
N LEU A 4 25.32 20.15 65.82
CA LEU A 4 24.93 21.57 65.83
C LEU A 4 23.76 21.75 64.85
N TYR A 5 22.78 22.51 65.33
CA TYR A 5 21.40 22.63 64.88
C TYR A 5 21.17 23.96 64.14
N LEU A 6 20.20 23.95 63.20
CA LEU A 6 19.22 25.00 62.80
C LEU A 6 19.78 26.36 62.30
N THR A 7 19.35 26.95 61.17
CA THR A 7 17.99 27.46 60.81
C THR A 7 17.93 27.78 59.30
N ALA A 8 16.88 27.37 58.55
CA ALA A 8 15.74 28.20 58.08
C ALA A 8 16.13 29.30 57.05
N LEU A 9 15.55 29.51 55.85
CA LEU A 9 14.16 29.44 55.38
C LEU A 9 14.10 29.64 53.83
N ALA A 10 13.04 29.09 53.23
CA ALA A 10 12.25 29.65 52.12
C ALA A 10 12.79 29.65 50.67
N GLY A 11 12.05 28.99 49.77
CA GLY A 11 12.18 29.15 48.32
C GLY A 11 11.40 28.16 47.46
N VAL A 12 10.06 28.13 47.58
CA VAL A 12 9.17 27.42 46.64
C VAL A 12 9.27 28.07 45.24
N ARG A 13 9.51 27.30 44.17
CA ARG A 13 8.75 27.31 42.88
C ARG A 13 9.52 26.74 41.68
N ARG A 14 8.78 25.93 40.89
CA ARG A 14 8.88 25.67 39.44
C ARG A 14 9.82 24.56 38.94
N LEU A 15 9.24 23.34 38.95
CA LEU A 15 9.10 22.44 37.80
C LEU A 15 9.44 23.09 36.44
N LEU A 16 10.41 22.54 35.69
CA LEU A 16 10.38 22.46 34.22
C LEU A 16 11.57 21.65 33.68
N LEU A 17 11.26 20.40 33.35
CA LEU A 17 12.04 19.44 32.58
C LEU A 17 11.90 19.81 31.09
N PRO A 18 12.94 20.10 30.29
CA PRO A 18 12.81 20.06 28.84
C PRO A 18 13.34 18.71 28.35
N LEU A 19 12.68 17.63 28.76
CA LEU A 19 12.84 16.30 28.15
C LEU A 19 11.75 16.14 27.09
N LEU A 20 11.65 17.07 26.13
CA LEU A 20 10.66 16.93 25.05
C LEU A 20 10.98 17.83 23.86
N LEU A 21 12.20 17.69 23.31
CA LEU A 21 12.52 18.25 22.00
C LEU A 21 13.12 17.16 21.08
N CYS A 22 12.45 16.02 21.06
CA CYS A 22 12.60 15.00 20.04
C CYS A 22 11.22 14.72 19.40
N CYS A 23 10.46 15.78 19.13
CA CYS A 23 9.40 15.72 18.11
C CYS A 23 10.13 15.65 16.76
N GLY A 24 10.62 14.45 16.45
CA GLY A 24 11.17 14.17 15.14
C GLY A 24 10.17 14.65 14.11
N LEU A 25 10.65 15.47 13.19
CA LEU A 25 10.05 15.65 11.88
C LEU A 25 10.08 14.28 11.18
N ALA A 26 9.27 13.32 11.64
CA ALA A 26 8.73 12.35 10.73
C ALA A 26 7.84 13.20 9.83
N ALA A 27 8.35 13.57 8.66
CA ALA A 27 7.48 13.94 7.58
C ALA A 27 6.49 12.77 7.45
N CYS A 28 5.26 12.96 7.94
CA CYS A 28 4.16 12.10 7.55
C CYS A 28 4.12 12.23 6.03
N ASP A 29 4.58 11.19 5.35
CA ASP A 29 4.40 11.10 3.92
C ASP A 29 2.89 11.03 3.70
N ASP A 30 2.29 12.15 3.29
CA ASP A 30 0.84 12.27 3.05
C ASP A 30 0.39 11.44 1.83
N HIS A 31 1.31 10.71 1.20
CA HIS A 31 1.05 9.86 0.06
C HIS A 31 0.73 8.42 0.49
N VAL A 32 -0.42 7.94 0.06
CA VAL A 32 -0.77 6.53 0.12
C VAL A 32 0.15 5.78 -0.84
N ASN A 33 0.87 4.81 -0.30
CA ASN A 33 1.73 3.89 -1.05
C ASN A 33 1.84 2.58 -0.25
N ILE A 34 0.86 1.70 -0.44
CA ILE A 34 0.68 0.49 0.38
C ILE A 34 0.68 -0.72 -0.51
N SER A 35 1.49 -1.72 -0.16
CA SER A 35 1.54 -3.01 -0.84
C SER A 35 1.32 -4.14 0.17
N VAL A 36 0.38 -5.03 -0.09
CA VAL A 36 0.15 -6.25 0.69
C VAL A 36 0.26 -7.49 -0.19
N PRO A 37 0.94 -8.56 0.25
CA PRO A 37 1.11 -9.76 -0.55
C PRO A 37 -0.24 -10.45 -0.79
N VAL A 38 -0.45 -10.93 -2.01
CA VAL A 38 -1.62 -11.70 -2.42
C VAL A 38 -1.18 -12.87 -3.28
N ASP A 39 -1.79 -14.03 -3.09
CA ASP A 39 -1.58 -15.23 -3.88
C ASP A 39 -2.74 -15.42 -4.86
N VAL A 40 -2.53 -14.97 -6.10
CA VAL A 40 -3.52 -15.10 -7.18
C VAL A 40 -3.71 -16.53 -7.67
N THR A 41 -2.93 -17.50 -7.16
CA THR A 41 -3.15 -18.92 -7.42
C THR A 41 -4.25 -19.52 -6.54
N GLN A 42 -4.70 -18.81 -5.50
CA GLN A 42 -5.69 -19.29 -4.54
C GLN A 42 -7.02 -18.55 -4.70
N ALA A 43 -8.01 -19.24 -5.29
CA ALA A 43 -9.37 -18.70 -5.38
C ALA A 43 -9.96 -18.46 -3.99
N GLY A 44 -10.70 -17.35 -3.84
CA GLY A 44 -11.33 -16.94 -2.59
C GLY A 44 -10.41 -16.25 -1.59
N GLN A 45 -9.09 -16.25 -1.81
CA GLN A 45 -8.17 -15.52 -0.95
C GLN A 45 -8.52 -14.03 -0.96
N SER A 46 -8.51 -13.41 0.22
CA SER A 46 -8.78 -11.98 0.37
C SER A 46 -7.70 -11.30 1.19
N VAL A 47 -7.36 -10.08 0.79
CA VAL A 47 -6.42 -9.19 1.49
C VAL A 47 -7.07 -7.83 1.70
N SER A 48 -6.69 -7.14 2.77
CA SER A 48 -7.25 -5.84 3.13
C SER A 48 -6.16 -4.82 3.48
N VAL A 49 -6.42 -3.57 3.14
CA VAL A 49 -5.60 -2.41 3.52
C VAL A 49 -6.51 -1.29 4.01
N ASP A 50 -6.09 -0.63 5.07
CA ASP A 50 -6.75 0.56 5.59
C ASP A 50 -5.86 1.78 5.34
N PHE A 51 -6.45 2.89 4.91
CA PHE A 51 -5.72 4.12 4.59
C PHE A 51 -6.63 5.35 4.69
N ASP A 52 -6.00 6.50 4.91
CA ASP A 52 -6.70 7.78 4.93
C ASP A 52 -6.48 8.54 3.63
N VAL A 53 -7.56 9.11 3.10
CA VAL A 53 -7.50 10.10 2.02
C VAL A 53 -7.61 11.47 2.68
N ILE A 54 -6.47 12.16 2.82
CA ILE A 54 -6.41 13.49 3.45
C ILE A 54 -7.04 14.54 2.53
N ALA A 55 -6.64 14.53 1.25
CA ALA A 55 -7.19 15.39 0.21
C ALA A 55 -7.82 14.53 -0.89
N SER A 56 -8.96 15.00 -1.42
CA SER A 56 -9.63 14.33 -2.52
C SER A 56 -8.72 14.31 -3.76
N GLY A 57 -8.63 13.17 -4.44
CA GLY A 57 -7.67 13.00 -5.54
C GLY A 57 -7.81 11.69 -6.30
N GLY A 58 -6.97 11.52 -7.31
CA GLY A 58 -6.83 10.26 -8.05
C GLY A 58 -6.06 9.23 -7.23
N TYR A 59 -6.54 7.99 -7.27
CA TYR A 59 -5.89 6.82 -6.67
C TYR A 59 -5.81 5.69 -7.68
N GLN A 60 -4.84 4.82 -7.53
CA GLN A 60 -4.68 3.61 -8.33
C GLN A 60 -4.77 2.39 -7.42
N PHE A 61 -5.59 1.43 -7.84
CA PHE A 61 -5.66 0.09 -7.28
C PHE A 61 -5.13 -0.87 -8.33
N CYS A 62 -4.07 -1.60 -8.04
CA CYS A 62 -3.44 -2.49 -9.00
C CYS A 62 -2.92 -3.77 -8.37
N LEU A 63 -2.66 -4.76 -9.22
CA LEU A 63 -1.82 -5.89 -8.91
C LEU A 63 -0.40 -5.60 -9.39
N LEU A 64 0.57 -5.86 -8.53
CA LEU A 64 1.98 -5.82 -8.87
C LEU A 64 2.51 -7.24 -8.95
N PHE A 65 3.07 -7.60 -10.10
CA PHE A 65 3.68 -8.92 -10.30
C PHE A 65 5.19 -8.77 -10.39
N TYR A 66 5.93 -9.48 -9.54
CA TYR A 66 7.38 -9.42 -9.55
C TYR A 66 7.95 -9.84 -10.90
N THR A 67 8.80 -9.01 -11.51
CA THR A 67 9.36 -9.26 -12.84
C THR A 67 10.55 -10.21 -12.81
N GLY A 68 11.17 -10.43 -11.65
CA GLY A 68 12.49 -11.06 -11.58
C GLY A 68 13.62 -10.08 -11.85
N GLU A 69 14.86 -10.53 -11.63
CA GLU A 69 16.08 -9.73 -11.82
C GLU A 69 16.69 -9.93 -13.21
N GLU A 70 16.55 -11.14 -13.77
CA GLU A 70 17.15 -11.53 -15.05
C GLU A 70 16.25 -11.20 -16.25
N LEU A 71 16.86 -10.70 -17.33
CA LEU A 71 16.14 -10.25 -18.53
C LEU A 71 15.31 -11.37 -19.19
N GLU A 72 15.83 -12.60 -19.21
CA GLU A 72 15.16 -13.76 -19.80
C GLU A 72 13.89 -14.13 -19.01
N GLU A 73 14.02 -14.26 -17.69
CA GLU A 73 12.89 -14.56 -16.79
C GLU A 73 11.85 -13.43 -16.82
N MET A 74 12.31 -12.19 -16.85
CA MET A 74 11.45 -11.02 -17.00
C MET A 74 10.65 -11.08 -18.31
N ASN A 75 11.28 -11.39 -19.44
CA ASN A 75 10.59 -11.52 -20.72
C ASN A 75 9.58 -12.66 -20.71
N ARG A 76 9.93 -13.82 -20.15
CA ARG A 76 9.02 -14.96 -19.98
C ARG A 76 7.79 -14.58 -19.16
N ARG A 77 7.98 -13.87 -18.04
CA ARG A 77 6.90 -13.41 -17.17
C ARG A 77 6.00 -12.37 -17.83
N PHE A 78 6.56 -11.47 -18.66
CA PHE A 78 5.75 -10.51 -19.41
C PHE A 78 4.77 -11.14 -20.42
N GLU A 79 5.01 -12.37 -20.86
CA GLU A 79 4.02 -13.09 -21.67
C GLU A 79 2.76 -13.43 -20.86
N LEU A 80 2.92 -13.72 -19.57
CA LEU A 80 1.81 -13.96 -18.63
C LEU A 80 1.12 -12.66 -18.23
N TYR A 81 1.89 -11.61 -17.94
CA TYR A 81 1.38 -10.34 -17.44
C TYR A 81 0.72 -9.50 -18.53
N GLY A 82 1.12 -9.72 -19.78
CA GLY A 82 0.75 -8.88 -20.90
C GLY A 82 1.66 -7.66 -21.04
N ARG A 83 1.44 -6.92 -22.13
CA ARG A 83 2.09 -5.66 -22.53
C ARG A 83 1.06 -4.77 -23.23
N ILE A 84 1.47 -3.58 -23.70
CA ILE A 84 0.60 -2.57 -24.36
C ILE A 84 -0.40 -3.18 -25.36
N TYR A 85 0.02 -4.18 -26.15
CA TYR A 85 -0.83 -4.82 -27.18
C TYR A 85 -1.16 -6.29 -26.90
N LYS A 86 -0.82 -6.80 -25.72
CA LYS A 86 -1.08 -8.19 -25.34
C LYS A 86 -1.71 -8.21 -23.94
N PRO A 87 -2.97 -8.60 -23.78
CA PRO A 87 -3.65 -8.53 -22.47
C PRO A 87 -3.06 -9.51 -21.44
N GLY A 88 -2.28 -10.52 -21.86
CA GLY A 88 -1.80 -11.56 -20.96
C GLY A 88 -2.94 -12.40 -20.39
N VAL A 89 -2.65 -13.13 -19.32
CA VAL A 89 -3.65 -13.94 -18.59
C VAL A 89 -4.46 -13.02 -17.69
N ALA A 90 -5.79 -12.97 -17.86
CA ALA A 90 -6.67 -12.17 -17.00
C ALA A 90 -6.62 -12.63 -15.55
N THR A 91 -6.70 -11.71 -14.59
CA THR A 91 -6.83 -12.02 -13.15
C THR A 91 -8.17 -11.49 -12.63
N PRO A 92 -9.20 -12.34 -12.53
CA PRO A 92 -10.50 -11.96 -11.99
C PRO A 92 -10.41 -11.69 -10.49
N VAL A 93 -10.84 -10.49 -10.09
CA VAL A 93 -10.81 -10.03 -8.71
C VAL A 93 -12.10 -9.29 -8.36
N ALA A 94 -12.51 -9.34 -7.10
CA ALA A 94 -13.48 -8.41 -6.54
C ALA A 94 -12.75 -7.37 -5.69
N LEU A 95 -13.16 -6.12 -5.80
CA LEU A 95 -12.67 -5.01 -5.00
C LEU A 95 -13.85 -4.38 -4.26
N ARG A 96 -13.82 -4.46 -2.94
CA ARG A 96 -14.76 -3.76 -2.06
C ARG A 96 -14.02 -2.64 -1.34
N LEU A 97 -14.54 -1.43 -1.47
CA LEU A 97 -14.03 -0.23 -0.82
C LEU A 97 -15.10 0.30 0.15
N ILE A 98 -14.73 0.43 1.41
CA ILE A 98 -15.57 0.98 2.48
C ILE A 98 -15.00 2.36 2.82
N LYS A 99 -15.83 3.40 2.80
CA LYS A 99 -15.50 4.76 3.24
C LYS A 99 -16.28 5.07 4.50
N ASP A 100 -15.60 5.44 5.58
CA ASP A 100 -16.22 5.85 6.85
C ASP A 100 -17.32 4.87 7.32
N GLY A 101 -17.03 3.56 7.20
CA GLY A 101 -17.95 2.49 7.59
C GLY A 101 -19.10 2.19 6.60
N ARG A 102 -19.16 2.86 5.45
CA ARG A 102 -20.18 2.62 4.40
C ARG A 102 -19.55 2.10 3.12
N ILE A 103 -20.26 1.21 2.42
CA ILE A 103 -19.79 0.72 1.11
C ILE A 103 -19.74 1.90 0.14
N PHE A 104 -18.55 2.19 -0.36
CA PHE A 104 -18.31 3.19 -1.40
C PHE A 104 -18.27 2.53 -2.78
N MET A 105 -17.66 1.35 -2.88
CA MET A 105 -17.60 0.56 -4.10
C MET A 105 -17.59 -0.93 -3.77
N ASP A 106 -18.28 -1.74 -4.58
CA ASP A 106 -18.22 -3.20 -4.52
C ASP A 106 -18.40 -3.75 -5.94
N LYS A 107 -17.29 -4.11 -6.59
CA LYS A 107 -17.27 -4.45 -8.01
C LYS A 107 -16.31 -5.59 -8.32
N GLN A 108 -16.62 -6.35 -9.36
CA GLN A 108 -15.74 -7.37 -9.93
C GLN A 108 -15.05 -6.83 -11.17
N PHE A 109 -13.81 -7.25 -11.38
CA PHE A 109 -12.95 -6.82 -12.48
C PHE A 109 -12.22 -8.03 -13.06
N ASN A 110 -12.10 -8.07 -14.38
CA ASN A 110 -11.17 -8.96 -15.07
C ASN A 110 -9.91 -8.15 -15.39
N ALA A 111 -9.01 -8.04 -14.43
CA ALA A 111 -7.80 -7.24 -14.61
C ALA A 111 -6.90 -7.88 -15.69
N VAL A 112 -6.55 -7.11 -16.72
CA VAL A 112 -5.76 -7.56 -17.87
C VAL A 112 -4.73 -6.50 -18.26
N GLY A 113 -3.71 -6.94 -18.99
CA GLY A 113 -2.63 -6.11 -19.49
C GLY A 113 -1.63 -5.73 -18.41
N SER A 114 -0.52 -5.17 -18.89
CA SER A 114 0.46 -4.47 -18.06
C SER A 114 0.56 -3.02 -18.56
N GLN A 115 0.40 -2.05 -17.65
CA GLN A 115 0.52 -0.62 -17.96
C GLN A 115 1.95 -0.10 -17.76
N GLY A 116 2.93 -1.00 -17.65
CA GLY A 116 4.33 -0.67 -17.49
C GLY A 116 4.96 -1.43 -16.32
N THR A 117 6.10 -0.91 -15.88
CA THR A 117 6.82 -1.42 -14.71
C THR A 117 6.91 -0.35 -13.64
N MET A 118 6.78 -0.74 -12.39
CA MET A 118 7.01 0.11 -11.22
C MET A 118 7.98 -0.59 -10.28
N SER A 119 8.90 0.17 -9.70
CA SER A 119 9.61 -0.25 -8.50
C SER A 119 8.70 0.06 -7.32
N ALA A 120 8.18 -0.97 -6.67
CA ALA A 120 7.40 -0.83 -5.45
C ALA A 120 8.26 -1.13 -4.24
N HIS A 121 8.13 -0.32 -3.19
CA HIS A 121 8.81 -0.55 -1.92
C HIS A 121 7.96 -1.50 -1.06
N TYR A 122 8.52 -2.65 -0.69
CA TYR A 122 7.93 -3.54 0.30
C TYR A 122 9.04 -4.01 1.26
N ASN A 123 8.81 -3.86 2.58
CA ASN A 123 9.79 -4.18 3.63
C ASN A 123 11.20 -3.59 3.41
N GLY A 124 11.29 -2.37 2.85
CA GLY A 124 12.58 -1.70 2.61
C GLY A 124 13.34 -2.16 1.36
N VAL A 125 12.77 -3.08 0.57
CA VAL A 125 13.33 -3.56 -0.70
C VAL A 125 12.55 -2.98 -1.87
N ASN A 126 13.28 -2.57 -2.91
CA ASN A 126 12.70 -2.18 -4.19
C ASN A 126 12.39 -3.43 -5.01
N ILE A 127 11.11 -3.64 -5.32
CA ILE A 127 10.63 -4.76 -6.11
C ILE A 127 10.23 -4.25 -7.50
N ASN A 128 10.98 -4.62 -8.52
CA ASN A 128 10.59 -4.37 -9.90
C ASN A 128 9.37 -5.23 -10.25
N SER A 129 8.28 -4.55 -10.58
CA SER A 129 6.98 -5.18 -10.75
C SER A 129 6.30 -4.72 -12.03
N ALA A 130 5.60 -5.63 -12.71
CA ALA A 130 4.66 -5.27 -13.76
C ALA A 130 3.36 -4.77 -13.13
N ILE A 131 2.85 -3.63 -13.59
CA ILE A 131 1.64 -3.02 -13.06
C ILE A 131 0.43 -3.51 -13.85
N ARG A 132 -0.50 -4.17 -13.19
CA ARG A 132 -1.81 -4.48 -13.74
C ARG A 132 -2.87 -3.66 -13.04
N ASN A 133 -3.34 -2.62 -13.72
CA ASN A 133 -4.37 -1.75 -13.18
C ASN A 133 -5.69 -2.51 -13.00
N ILE A 134 -6.33 -2.35 -11.84
CA ILE A 134 -7.70 -2.80 -11.60
C ILE A 134 -8.64 -1.64 -11.89
N ILE A 135 -8.39 -0.50 -11.22
CA ILE A 135 -9.16 0.73 -11.38
C ILE A 135 -8.37 1.93 -10.84
N SER A 136 -8.63 3.11 -11.42
CA SER A 136 -8.05 4.38 -10.95
C SER A 136 -9.14 5.41 -10.62
N PRO A 137 -9.82 5.29 -9.46
CA PRO A 137 -10.94 6.17 -9.11
C PRO A 137 -10.46 7.51 -8.53
N TRP A 138 -11.33 8.51 -8.61
CA TRP A 138 -11.23 9.70 -7.77
C TRP A 138 -11.86 9.42 -6.40
N LEU A 139 -11.09 9.56 -5.32
CA LEU A 139 -11.58 9.33 -3.95
C LEU A 139 -11.76 10.65 -3.21
N PRO A 140 -12.93 10.91 -2.61
CA PRO A 140 -13.11 12.02 -1.67
C PRO A 140 -12.37 11.76 -0.34
N ALA A 141 -12.07 12.83 0.40
CA ALA A 141 -11.44 12.71 1.72
C ALA A 141 -12.26 11.83 2.70
N GLY A 142 -11.56 11.03 3.50
CA GLY A 142 -12.15 10.12 4.48
C GLY A 142 -11.26 8.92 4.79
N HIS A 143 -11.72 8.07 5.70
CA HIS A 143 -11.05 6.83 6.07
C HIS A 143 -11.56 5.68 5.19
N TYR A 144 -10.64 4.90 4.62
CA TYR A 144 -10.96 3.82 3.70
C TYR A 144 -10.42 2.47 4.15
N SER A 145 -11.21 1.43 3.90
CA SER A 145 -10.78 0.04 3.93
C SER A 145 -11.02 -0.58 2.56
N ALA A 146 -9.96 -1.04 1.90
CA ALA A 146 -10.03 -1.75 0.63
C ALA A 146 -9.81 -3.24 0.85
N ARG A 147 -10.73 -4.07 0.36
CA ARG A 147 -10.59 -5.53 0.32
C ARG A 147 -10.54 -6.01 -1.12
N LEU A 148 -9.46 -6.68 -1.46
CA LEU A 148 -9.31 -7.42 -2.71
C LEU A 148 -9.60 -8.89 -2.44
N THR A 149 -10.42 -9.52 -3.28
CA THR A 149 -10.67 -10.96 -3.27
C THR A 149 -10.33 -11.55 -4.63
N VAL A 150 -9.52 -12.62 -4.67
CA VAL A 150 -9.25 -13.40 -5.88
C VAL A 150 -10.47 -14.25 -6.21
N LEU A 151 -11.05 -14.10 -7.39
CA LEU A 151 -12.28 -14.82 -7.75
C LEU A 151 -11.99 -16.18 -8.38
N GLU A 152 -10.91 -16.27 -9.17
CA GLU A 152 -10.49 -17.49 -9.84
C GLU A 152 -8.99 -17.73 -9.64
N ALA A 153 -8.62 -18.98 -9.37
CA ALA A 153 -7.24 -19.40 -9.28
C ALA A 153 -6.52 -19.22 -10.63
N ARG A 154 -5.31 -18.66 -10.59
CA ARG A 154 -4.42 -18.53 -11.74
C ARG A 154 -3.11 -19.28 -11.52
N PRO A 155 -3.11 -20.62 -11.68
CA PRO A 155 -1.92 -21.45 -11.42
C PRO A 155 -0.72 -21.09 -12.30
N GLN A 156 -0.93 -20.38 -13.42
CA GLN A 156 0.15 -19.85 -14.27
C GLN A 156 1.07 -18.87 -13.52
N PHE A 157 0.60 -18.28 -12.42
CA PHE A 157 1.38 -17.37 -11.58
C PHE A 157 2.02 -18.08 -10.38
N ALA A 158 2.04 -19.42 -10.35
CA ALA A 158 2.69 -20.16 -9.27
C ALA A 158 4.18 -19.78 -9.12
N GLY A 159 4.58 -19.47 -7.89
CA GLY A 159 5.95 -19.01 -7.57
C GLY A 159 6.24 -17.56 -7.95
N ILE A 160 5.25 -16.80 -8.41
CA ILE A 160 5.38 -15.37 -8.69
C ILE A 160 4.84 -14.57 -7.51
N GLU A 161 5.72 -13.80 -6.87
CA GLU A 161 5.30 -12.83 -5.86
C GLU A 161 4.35 -11.80 -6.47
N THR A 162 3.17 -11.67 -5.87
CA THR A 162 2.14 -10.76 -6.31
C THR A 162 1.68 -9.92 -5.13
N TYR A 163 1.40 -8.64 -5.37
CA TYR A 163 0.95 -7.71 -4.35
C TYR A 163 -0.30 -6.97 -4.79
N PHE A 164 -1.24 -6.79 -3.88
CA PHE A 164 -2.28 -5.78 -4.02
C PHE A 164 -1.71 -4.44 -3.57
N HIS A 165 -1.79 -3.46 -4.46
CA HIS A 165 -1.18 -2.17 -4.27
C HIS A 165 -2.19 -1.03 -4.39
N VAL A 166 -2.08 -0.08 -3.48
CA VAL A 166 -2.86 1.16 -3.46
C VAL A 166 -1.90 2.33 -3.38
N SER A 167 -2.04 3.26 -4.32
CA SER A 167 -1.27 4.50 -4.31
C SER A 167 -2.03 5.70 -4.82
N ASN A 168 -1.53 6.90 -4.49
CA ASN A 168 -1.96 8.11 -5.21
C ASN A 168 -1.66 7.95 -6.71
N TYR A 169 -2.57 8.44 -7.53
CA TYR A 169 -2.44 8.42 -8.99
C TYR A 169 -2.70 9.81 -9.55
N ASP A 170 -1.63 10.45 -9.99
CA ASP A 170 -1.68 11.64 -10.80
C ASP A 170 -1.15 11.28 -12.19
N PRO A 171 -2.03 11.08 -13.19
CA PRO A 171 -1.56 10.86 -14.55
C PRO A 171 -0.90 12.16 -15.00
N LYS A 172 0.44 12.18 -15.01
CA LYS A 172 1.19 13.26 -15.65
C LYS A 172 0.71 13.35 -17.11
N ILE A 173 0.02 14.44 -17.43
CA ILE A 173 -0.40 14.82 -18.78
C ILE A 173 0.84 15.05 -19.64
#